data_AF-A0A258CZD7-F1
#
_entry.id   AF-A0A258CZD7-F1
#
_cell.length_a   1.000
_cell.length_b   1.000
_cell.length_c   1.000
_cell.angle_alpha   90.00
_cell.angle_beta   90.00
_cell.angle_gamma   90.00
#
_symmetry.space_group_name_H-M   'P 1'
#
loop_
_entity.id
_entity.type
_entity.pdbx_description
1 polymer ?
#
loop_
_entity_poly.entity_id
_entity_poly.type
_entity_poly.pdbx_seq_one_letter_code
_entity_poly.pdbx_strand_id
1 'polypeptide(L)'
;MLLDPAFFAAMVPAVILMGLSKGGFSGLGLLSLPLMAQVVSPVTAAAIMLPVLMAQDVVTVWSYRRDFDRRTLATLLPGAALGIFAGYLLA
;
A
#
# COMPACT_ATOMS: atom_id res chain seq x y z
N MET A 1 -16.47 -4.07 16.65
CA MET A 1 -15.07 -3.73 16.30
C MET A 1 -14.86 -3.55 14.80
N LEU A 2 -15.14 -4.53 13.92
CA LEU A 2 -15.01 -4.32 12.45
C LEU A 2 -16.22 -3.66 11.76
N LEU A 3 -17.37 -3.60 12.44
CA LEU A 3 -18.61 -2.97 11.96
C LEU A 3 -18.95 -1.67 12.71
N ASP A 4 -17.96 -1.07 13.38
CA ASP A 4 -18.14 0.17 14.13
C ASP A 4 -18.10 1.37 13.18
N PRO A 5 -19.04 2.33 13.24
CA PRO A 5 -18.98 3.55 12.45
C PRO A 5 -17.64 4.29 12.56
N ALA A 6 -17.00 4.28 13.73
CA ALA A 6 -15.70 4.93 13.94
C ALA A 6 -14.58 4.26 13.10
N PHE A 7 -14.66 2.94 12.91
CA PHE A 7 -13.71 2.19 12.09
C PHE A 7 -13.81 2.59 10.62
N PHE A 8 -15.03 2.66 10.07
CA PHE A 8 -15.21 3.12 8.69
C PHE A 8 -14.81 4.59 8.51
N ALA A 9 -15.09 5.43 9.50
CA ALA A 9 -14.70 6.84 9.50
C ALA A 9 -13.17 7.04 9.46
N ALA A 10 -12.38 6.14 10.06
CA ALA A 10 -10.92 6.16 9.96
C ALA A 10 -10.40 5.46 8.69
N MET A 11 -11.01 4.33 8.31
CA MET A 11 -10.56 3.50 7.19
C MET A 11 -10.70 4.20 5.84
N VAL A 12 -11.85 4.79 5.55
CA VAL A 12 -12.11 5.42 4.26
C VAL A 12 -11.07 6.51 3.94
N PRO A 13 -10.83 7.51 4.82
CA PRO A 13 -9.80 8.50 4.55
C PRO A 13 -8.39 7.88 4.53
N ALA A 14 -8.09 6.91 5.39
CA ALA A 14 -6.78 6.25 5.37
C ALA A 14 -6.48 5.56 4.03
N VAL A 15 -7.45 4.84 3.47
CA VAL A 15 -7.32 4.18 2.16
C VAL A 15 -7.20 5.20 1.02
N ILE A 16 -7.97 6.29 1.08
CA ILE A 16 -7.89 7.38 0.09
C ILE A 16 -6.52 8.05 0.13
N LEU A 17 -6.03 8.43 1.31
CA LEU A 17 -4.72 9.05 1.50
C LEU A 17 -3.60 8.14 1.00
N MET A 18 -3.70 6.84 1.26
CA MET A 18 -2.77 5.84 0.75
C MET A 18 -2.81 5.75 -0.78
N GLY A 19 -4.01 5.73 -1.38
CA GLY A 19 -4.19 5.71 -2.83
C GLY A 19 -3.62 6.96 -3.51
N LEU A 20 -3.88 8.15 -2.95
CA LEU A 20 -3.30 9.42 -3.43
C LEU A 20 -1.77 9.41 -3.40
N SER A 21 -1.18 8.76 -2.38
CA SER A 21 0.27 8.59 -2.29
C SER A 21 0.87 7.82 -3.45
N LYS A 22 0.13 6.89 -4.07
CA LYS A 22 0.58 6.18 -5.28
C LYS A 22 0.36 6.98 -6.57
N GLY A 23 -0.56 7.94 -6.55
CA GLY A 23 -0.87 8.82 -7.69
C GLY A 23 0.07 10.01 -7.89
N GLY A 24 1.11 10.16 -7.04
CA GLY A 24 2.11 11.24 -7.16
C GLY A 24 2.08 12.26 -6.00
N PHE A 25 1.11 12.18 -5.09
CA PHE A 25 1.09 13.00 -3.87
C PHE A 25 1.91 12.35 -2.76
N SER A 26 3.25 12.44 -2.88
CA SER A 26 4.16 11.84 -1.92
C SER A 26 3.92 12.36 -0.49
N GLY A 27 4.02 11.47 0.49
CA GLY A 27 3.89 11.79 1.92
C GLY A 27 2.48 11.62 2.51
N LEU A 28 1.40 11.69 1.71
CA LEU A 28 0.03 11.51 2.23
C LEU A 28 -0.22 10.09 2.78
N GLY A 29 0.43 9.08 2.21
CA GLY A 29 0.31 7.70 2.66
C GLY A 29 0.83 7.47 4.08
N LEU A 30 1.74 8.31 4.59
CA LEU A 30 2.28 8.20 5.95
C LEU A 30 1.22 8.46 7.03
N LEU A 31 0.15 9.21 6.70
CA LEU A 31 -0.94 9.51 7.61
C LEU A 31 -1.94 8.36 7.73
N SER A 32 -1.98 7.44 6.77
CA SER A 32 -2.97 6.36 6.72
C SER A 32 -2.87 5.38 7.90
N LEU A 33 -1.66 4.94 8.26
CA LEU A 33 -1.46 3.96 9.33
C LEU A 33 -1.72 4.55 10.72
N PRO A 34 -1.22 5.75 11.08
CA PRO A 34 -1.53 6.40 12.35
C PRO A 34 -3.04 6.66 12.54
N LEU A 35 -3.75 7.03 11.47
CA LEU A 35 -5.20 7.21 11.51
C LEU A 35 -5.93 5.92 11.87
N MET A 36 -5.53 4.80 11.27
CA MET A 36 -6.10 3.48 11.59
C MET A 36 -5.74 3.01 13.00
N ALA A 37 -4.52 3.28 13.46
CA ALA A 37 -4.03 2.87 14.77
C ALA A 37 -4.78 3.53 15.94
N GLN A 38 -5.54 4.60 15.70
CA GLN A 38 -6.43 5.20 16.71
C GLN A 38 -7.65 4.31 17.04
N VAL A 39 -8.07 3.45 16.10
CA VAL A 39 -9.32 2.69 16.23
C VAL A 39 -9.07 1.18 16.36
N VAL A 40 -7.99 0.69 15.77
CA VAL A 40 -7.62 -0.74 15.79
C VAL A 40 -6.13 -0.90 16.09
N SER A 41 -5.73 -2.09 16.57
CA SER A 41 -4.32 -2.38 16.80
C SER A 41 -3.51 -2.19 15.51
N PRO A 42 -2.24 -1.72 15.57
CA PRO A 42 -1.41 -1.53 14.38
C PRO A 42 -1.26 -2.81 13.55
N VAL A 43 -1.21 -3.97 14.20
CA VAL A 43 -1.13 -5.28 13.53
C VAL A 43 -2.42 -5.57 12.74
N THR A 44 -3.58 -5.30 13.33
CA THR A 44 -4.88 -5.45 12.65
C THR A 44 -5.03 -4.44 11.51
N ALA A 45 -4.62 -3.18 11.71
CA ALA A 45 -4.62 -2.16 10.67
C ALA A 45 -3.78 -2.57 9.47
N ALA A 46 -2.55 -3.06 9.71
CA ALA A 46 -1.67 -3.56 8.66
C ALA A 46 -2.31 -4.77 7.93
N ALA A 47 -2.86 -5.73 8.67
CA ALA A 47 -3.51 -6.91 8.10
C ALA A 47 -4.67 -6.56 7.16
N ILE A 48 -5.45 -5.52 7.48
CA ILE A 48 -6.56 -5.04 6.65
C ILE A 48 -6.06 -4.21 5.46
N MET A 49 -5.03 -3.38 5.68
CA MET A 49 -4.46 -2.54 4.63
C MET A 49 -3.75 -3.35 3.55
N LEU A 50 -3.07 -4.46 3.90
CA LEU A 50 -2.33 -5.30 2.94
C LEU A 50 -3.15 -5.71 1.69
N PRO A 51 -4.34 -6.34 1.79
CA PRO A 51 -5.12 -6.70 0.61
C PRO A 51 -5.60 -5.47 -0.17
N VAL A 52 -5.90 -4.35 0.50
CA VAL A 52 -6.28 -3.09 -0.15
C VAL A 52 -5.10 -2.52 -0.93
N LEU A 53 -3.90 -2.53 -0.35
CA LEU A 53 -2.67 -2.10 -0.99
C LEU A 53 -2.36 -2.94 -2.23
N MET A 54 -2.52 -4.27 -2.14
CA MET A 54 -2.37 -5.18 -3.27
C MET A 54 -3.36 -4.86 -4.39
N ALA A 55 -4.64 -4.61 -4.05
CA ALA A 55 -5.64 -4.22 -5.04
C ALA A 55 -5.29 -2.88 -5.72
N GLN A 56 -4.79 -1.91 -4.94
CA GLN A 56 -4.31 -0.63 -5.47
C GLN A 56 -3.11 -0.83 -6.42
N ASP A 57 -2.16 -1.70 -6.08
CA ASP A 57 -1.02 -2.02 -6.96
C ASP A 57 -1.48 -2.55 -8.32
N VAL A 58 -2.44 -3.48 -8.33
CA VAL A 58 -3.00 -4.02 -9.57
C VAL A 58 -3.62 -2.91 -10.43
N VAL A 59 -4.40 -2.02 -9.82
CA VAL A 59 -5.03 -0.89 -10.52
C VAL A 59 -3.97 0.07 -11.06
N THR A 60 -2.95 0.40 -10.27
CA THR A 60 -1.84 1.27 -10.70
C THR A 60 -1.09 0.65 -11.88
N VAL A 61 -0.69 -0.61 -11.80
CA VAL A 61 -0.01 -1.32 -12.91
C VAL A 61 -0.89 -1.36 -14.16
N TRP A 62 -2.18 -1.64 -14.01
CA TRP A 62 -3.12 -1.64 -15.13
C TRP A 62 -3.18 -0.25 -15.80
N SER A 63 -3.32 0.81 -14.99
CA SER A 63 -3.45 2.18 -15.46
C SER A 63 -2.21 2.63 -16.25
N TYR A 64 -1.01 2.31 -15.74
CA TYR A 64 0.27 2.72 -16.33
C TYR A 64 0.91 1.67 -17.25
N ARG A 65 0.19 0.60 -17.64
CA ARG A 65 0.76 -0.51 -18.43
C ARG A 65 1.33 -0.12 -19.79
N ARG A 66 1.03 1.08 -20.29
CA ARG A 66 1.54 1.60 -21.58
C ARG A 66 2.66 2.63 -21.40
N ASP A 67 2.77 3.22 -20.21
CA ASP A 67 3.64 4.35 -19.91
C ASP A 67 4.77 3.92 -18.97
N PHE A 68 5.52 2.89 -19.38
CA PHE A 68 6.64 2.36 -18.59
C PHE A 68 7.88 2.13 -19.45
N ASP A 69 9.06 2.36 -18.86
CA ASP A 69 10.34 2.06 -19.51
C ASP A 69 10.79 0.63 -19.18
N ARG A 70 10.82 -0.21 -20.22
CA ARG A 70 11.26 -1.60 -20.14
C ARG A 70 12.70 -1.76 -19.68
N ARG A 71 13.59 -0.84 -20.05
CA ARG A 71 15.02 -0.92 -19.69
C ARG A 71 15.22 -0.64 -18.21
N THR A 72 14.55 0.40 -17.71
CA THR A 72 14.53 0.73 -16.28
C THR A 72 13.93 -0.43 -15.47
N LEU A 73 12.79 -0.98 -15.92
CA LEU A 73 12.14 -2.11 -15.26
C LEU A 73 13.04 -3.36 -15.22
N ALA A 74 13.68 -3.71 -16.33
CA ALA A 74 14.57 -4.88 -16.42
C ALA A 74 15.81 -4.74 -15.51
N THR A 75 16.25 -3.51 -15.23
CA THR A 75 17.37 -3.26 -14.31
C THR A 75 16.94 -3.35 -12.85
N LEU A 76 15.72 -2.90 -12.53
CA LEU A 76 15.20 -2.87 -11.16
C LEU A 76 14.64 -4.23 -10.69
N LEU A 77 14.01 -4.99 -11.60
CA LEU A 77 13.35 -6.27 -11.29
C LEU A 77 14.26 -7.29 -10.58
N PRO A 78 15.49 -7.56 -11.03
CA PRO A 78 16.36 -8.54 -10.37
C PRO A 78 16.70 -8.14 -8.93
N GLY A 79 17.04 -6.87 -8.71
CA GLY A 79 17.34 -6.35 -7.37
C GLY A 79 16.12 -6.41 -6.45
N ALA A 80 14.94 -6.04 -6.95
CA ALA A 80 13.69 -6.16 -6.21
C ALA A 80 13.36 -7.62 -5.85
N ALA A 81 13.49 -8.54 -6.80
CA ALA A 81 13.22 -9.96 -6.57
C ALA A 81 14.18 -10.55 -5.52
N LEU A 82 15.48 -10.26 -5.61
CA LEU A 82 16.46 -10.70 -4.63
C LEU A 82 16.20 -10.09 -3.24
N GLY A 83 15.86 -8.80 -3.18
CA GLY A 83 15.53 -8.13 -1.93
C GLY A 83 14.27 -8.69 -1.26
N ILE A 84 13.21 -8.93 -2.03
CA ILE A 84 11.97 -9.55 -1.53
C ILE A 84 12.25 -10.97 -1.03
N PHE A 85 13.02 -11.76 -1.79
CA PHE A 85 13.36 -13.13 -1.42
C PHE A 85 14.23 -13.19 -0.15
N ALA A 86 15.24 -12.32 -0.05
CA ALA A 86 16.05 -12.20 1.15
C ALA A 86 15.22 -11.76 2.36
N GLY A 87 14.31 -10.78 2.17
CA GLY A 87 13.37 -10.35 3.20
C GLY A 87 12.47 -11.49 3.67
N TYR A 88 11.97 -12.33 2.76
CA TYR A 88 11.17 -13.51 3.11
C TYR A 88 11.97 -14.55 3.92
N LEU A 89 13.25 -14.77 3.59
CA LEU A 89 14.08 -15.74 4.31
C LEU A 89 14.55 -15.26 5.69
N LEU A 90 14.63 -13.95 5.90
CA LEU A 90 15.15 -13.32 7.12
C LEU A 90 14.05 -12.80 8.07
N ALA A 91 12.81 -12.67 7.60
CA ALA A 91 11.64 -12.23 8.38
C ALA A 91 11.09 -13.34 9.29
#